data_AF-G7H2K3-F1
#
_entry.id   AF-G7H2K3-F1
#
_cell.length_a   1.000
_cell.length_b   1.000
_cell.length_c   1.000
_cell.angle_alpha   90.00
_cell.angle_beta   90.00
_cell.angle_gamma   90.00
#
_symmetry.space_group_name_H-M   'P 1'
#
loop_
_entity.id
_entity.type
_entity.pdbx_description
1 polymer ?
#
loop_
_entity_poly.entity_id
_entity_poly.type
_entity_poly.pdbx_seq_one_letter_code
_entity_poly.pdbx_strand_id
1 'polypeptide(L)'
;MVENVNPDEQAAADALDVAIDDALGGDRTDPTLSWLSAAFTVVPPAATTERVAARLSRAAGPVPVRRRRSTVAGRDLWRWPRIAAAVLGLLLMFQGASSLTSGAWIAENIGEPFAPHAVAEGGFALIAVGFVALVASLDRQWVVLAVAAGVPLGIMLGVHGLREVNVWAWGAALHVTEGVVAVALLVSFVIAWRGRDRSGRRSKRKVD
;
A
#
# COMPACT_ATOMS: atom_id res chain seq x y z
N MET A 1 -31.16 3.17 12.74
CA MET A 1 -30.89 1.75 13.04
C MET A 1 -29.50 1.73 13.64
N VAL A 2 -29.42 1.69 14.97
CA VAL A 2 -28.14 1.68 15.68
C VAL A 2 -27.58 0.28 15.54
N GLU A 3 -26.38 0.17 14.99
CA GLU A 3 -25.63 -1.08 14.86
C GLU A 3 -25.38 -1.60 16.28
N ASN A 4 -26.06 -2.68 16.65
CA ASN A 4 -25.82 -3.36 17.92
C ASN A 4 -24.44 -4.03 17.80
N VAL A 5 -23.40 -3.33 18.26
CA VAL A 5 -22.08 -3.93 18.46
C VAL A 5 -22.25 -5.12 19.39
N ASN A 6 -21.70 -6.26 18.99
CA ASN A 6 -21.78 -7.48 19.76
C ASN A 6 -21.12 -7.21 21.14
N PRO A 7 -21.81 -7.45 22.27
CA PRO A 7 -21.26 -7.20 23.61
C PRO A 7 -19.92 -7.93 23.85
N ASP A 8 -19.68 -9.05 23.18
CA ASP A 8 -18.41 -9.78 23.25
C ASP A 8 -17.26 -9.04 22.53
N GLU A 9 -17.57 -8.35 21.43
CA GLU A 9 -16.58 -7.53 20.69
C GLU A 9 -16.24 -6.25 21.48
N GLN A 10 -17.24 -5.66 22.14
CA GLN A 10 -17.02 -4.51 23.01
C GLN A 10 -16.15 -4.89 24.23
N ALA A 11 -16.43 -6.03 24.87
CA ALA A 11 -15.62 -6.50 25.99
C ALA A 11 -14.17 -6.82 25.58
N ALA A 12 -13.96 -7.36 24.38
CA ALA A 12 -12.63 -7.61 23.84
C ALA A 12 -11.87 -6.32 23.53
N ALA A 13 -12.56 -5.30 23.01
CA ALA A 13 -11.98 -3.97 22.77
C ALA A 13 -11.57 -3.29 24.08
N ASP A 14 -12.46 -3.30 25.09
CA ASP A 14 -12.18 -2.71 26.40
C ASP A 14 -11.00 -3.42 27.09
N ALA A 15 -10.90 -4.75 26.98
CA ALA A 15 -9.77 -5.52 27.50
C ALA A 15 -8.45 -5.20 26.79
N LEU A 16 -8.49 -4.92 25.49
CA LEU A 16 -7.31 -4.53 24.72
C LEU A 16 -6.83 -3.12 25.11
N ASP A 17 -7.74 -2.18 25.33
CA ASP A 17 -7.39 -0.82 25.77
C ASP A 17 -6.72 -0.84 27.16
N VAL A 18 -7.22 -1.66 28.09
CA VAL A 18 -6.57 -1.86 29.40
C VAL A 18 -5.16 -2.46 29.25
N ALA A 19 -4.98 -3.45 28.37
CA ALA A 19 -3.66 -4.04 28.14
C ALA A 19 -2.66 -3.04 27.51
N ILE A 20 -3.15 -2.13 26.67
CA ILE A 20 -2.34 -1.05 26.08
C ILE A 20 -1.95 -0.04 27.16
N ASP A 21 -2.90 0.37 28.01
CA ASP A 21 -2.63 1.31 29.11
C ASP A 21 -1.67 0.71 30.14
N ASP A 22 -1.78 -0.58 30.46
CA ASP A 22 -0.84 -1.30 31.32
C ASP A 22 0.55 -1.39 30.67
N ALA A 23 0.63 -1.66 29.37
CA ALA A 23 1.91 -1.69 28.65
C ALA A 23 2.58 -0.29 28.57
N LEU A 24 1.78 0.77 28.42
CA LEU A 24 2.25 2.16 28.39
C LEU A 24 2.58 2.69 29.79
N GLY A 25 1.86 2.20 30.79
CA GLY A 25 2.02 2.48 32.22
C GLY A 25 3.09 1.64 32.91
N GLY A 26 3.61 0.61 32.23
CA GLY A 26 4.65 -0.28 32.72
C GLY A 26 5.81 0.46 33.37
N ASP A 27 6.32 -0.11 34.46
CA ASP A 27 7.38 0.49 35.26
C ASP A 27 8.65 0.69 34.42
N ARG A 28 8.86 1.93 33.98
CA ARG A 28 10.03 2.36 33.19
C ARG A 28 11.34 2.22 33.98
N THR A 29 11.29 1.81 35.25
CA THR A 29 12.45 1.48 36.06
C THR A 29 12.86 0.01 35.98
N ASP A 30 12.12 -0.85 35.25
CA ASP A 30 12.54 -2.23 34.98
C ASP A 30 13.91 -2.24 34.28
N PRO A 31 14.97 -2.73 34.95
CA PRO A 31 16.31 -2.71 34.41
C PRO A 31 16.43 -3.54 33.12
N THR A 32 15.58 -4.55 32.92
CA THR A 32 15.52 -5.38 31.71
C THR A 32 14.98 -4.60 30.52
N LEU A 33 13.91 -3.81 30.71
CA LEU A 33 13.36 -2.92 29.69
C LEU A 33 14.29 -1.72 29.41
N SER A 34 14.99 -1.22 30.44
CA SER A 34 16.03 -0.20 30.26
C SER A 34 17.21 -0.73 29.45
N TRP A 35 17.62 -1.99 29.69
CA TRP A 35 18.72 -2.62 29.00
C TRP A 35 18.34 -2.94 27.55
N LEU A 36 17.14 -3.48 27.31
CA LEU A 36 16.62 -3.73 25.96
C LEU A 36 16.47 -2.43 25.17
N SER A 37 15.91 -1.39 25.77
CA SER A 37 15.80 -0.08 25.11
C SER A 37 17.17 0.52 24.84
N ALA A 38 18.14 0.43 25.76
CA ALA A 38 19.51 0.87 25.55
C ALA A 38 20.26 0.05 24.48
N ALA A 39 20.05 -1.27 24.42
CA ALA A 39 20.72 -2.17 23.47
C ALA A 39 20.27 -1.94 22.02
N PHE A 40 19.04 -1.48 21.81
CA PHE A 40 18.48 -1.23 20.46
C PHE A 40 18.29 0.26 20.13
N THR A 41 18.58 1.18 21.06
CA THR A 41 18.59 2.61 20.75
C THR A 41 19.90 2.97 20.07
N VAL A 42 19.87 2.97 18.74
CA VAL A 42 20.85 3.73 17.97
C VAL A 42 20.65 5.20 18.32
N VAL A 43 21.60 5.80 19.06
CA VAL A 43 21.58 7.24 19.35
C VAL A 43 21.53 7.97 18.00
N PRO A 44 20.42 8.66 17.69
CA PRO A 44 20.31 9.34 16.40
C PRO A 44 21.36 10.47 16.36
N PRO A 45 22.01 10.71 15.20
CA PRO A 45 22.98 11.79 15.06
C PRO A 45 22.39 13.13 15.54
N ALA A 46 23.19 13.99 16.17
CA ALA A 46 22.74 15.27 16.72
C ALA A 46 21.99 16.15 15.69
N ALA A 47 22.38 16.07 14.42
CA ALA A 47 21.70 16.75 13.33
C ALA A 47 20.23 16.29 13.11
N THR A 48 19.89 15.07 13.50
CA THR A 48 18.52 14.52 13.43
C THR A 48 17.68 15.02 14.59
N THR A 49 18.24 15.03 15.81
CA THR A 49 17.55 15.53 17.01
C THR A 49 17.31 17.03 16.91
N GLU A 50 18.27 17.81 16.40
CA GLU A 50 18.11 19.25 16.13
C GLU A 50 17.03 19.54 15.09
N ARG A 51 16.93 18.73 14.02
CA ARG A 51 15.85 18.89 13.02
C ARG A 51 14.47 18.62 13.60
N VAL A 52 14.35 17.64 14.48
CA VAL A 52 13.08 17.32 15.15
C VAL A 52 12.72 18.40 16.16
N ALA A 53 13.67 18.84 17.00
CA ALA A 53 13.50 19.94 17.93
C ALA A 53 13.06 21.23 17.21
N ALA A 54 13.75 21.61 16.13
CA ALA A 54 13.39 22.76 15.31
C ALA A 54 12.01 22.65 14.62
N ARG A 55 11.49 21.42 14.44
CA ARG A 55 10.17 21.16 13.87
C ARG A 55 9.08 21.23 14.94
N LEU A 56 9.36 20.76 16.15
CA LEU A 56 8.49 20.86 17.32
C LEU A 56 8.36 22.30 17.82
N SER A 57 9.48 23.05 17.90
CA SER A 57 9.45 24.48 18.26
C SER A 57 8.66 25.31 17.24
N ARG A 58 8.66 24.92 15.96
CA ARG A 58 7.81 25.53 14.93
C ARG A 58 6.33 25.15 15.03
N ALA A 59 6.02 23.99 15.62
CA ALA A 59 4.65 23.53 15.86
C ALA A 59 4.06 24.10 17.16
N ALA A 60 4.91 24.52 18.11
CA ALA A 60 4.51 25.08 19.40
C ALA A 60 4.16 26.58 19.38
N GLY A 61 4.36 27.27 18.24
CA GLY A 61 3.81 28.62 18.05
C GLY A 61 2.28 28.58 17.94
N PRO A 62 1.56 29.69 18.24
CA PRO A 62 0.11 29.75 18.10
C PRO A 62 -0.26 29.30 16.69
N VAL A 63 -1.00 28.19 16.59
CA VAL A 63 -1.42 27.59 15.32
C VAL A 63 -2.11 28.70 14.52
N PRO A 64 -1.50 29.27 13.46
CA PRO A 64 -2.30 30.07 12.57
C PRO A 64 -3.29 29.06 12.01
N VAL A 65 -4.59 29.32 12.20
CA VAL A 65 -5.66 28.64 11.48
C VAL A 65 -5.40 28.96 10.02
N ARG A 66 -4.51 28.18 9.43
CA ARG A 66 -4.08 28.31 8.06
C ARG A 66 -5.26 27.73 7.32
N ARG A 67 -6.24 28.60 7.04
CA ARG A 67 -7.31 28.36 6.08
C ARG A 67 -6.64 27.59 4.95
N ARG A 68 -7.01 26.31 4.82
CA ARG A 68 -6.62 25.45 3.69
C ARG A 68 -7.05 26.23 2.47
N ARG A 69 -6.17 27.08 1.97
CA ARG A 69 -6.37 27.77 0.69
C ARG A 69 -6.23 26.63 -0.28
N SER A 70 -7.39 26.09 -0.67
CA SER A 70 -7.52 25.16 -1.75
C SER A 70 -6.82 25.81 -2.94
N THR A 71 -5.62 25.34 -3.25
CA THR A 71 -4.99 25.64 -4.52
C THR A 71 -5.77 24.83 -5.55
N VAL A 72 -6.88 25.39 -6.00
CA VAL A 72 -7.77 24.89 -7.07
C VAL A 72 -7.05 24.76 -8.43
N ALA A 73 -5.73 24.98 -8.51
CA ALA A 73 -4.97 25.01 -9.77
C ALA A 73 -3.73 24.09 -9.80
N GLY A 74 -3.66 23.07 -8.94
CA GLY A 74 -2.68 21.99 -9.07
C GLY A 74 -3.41 20.66 -8.92
N ARG A 75 -3.77 20.01 -10.03
CA ARG A 75 -4.32 18.63 -10.00
C ARG A 75 -3.47 17.82 -9.03
N ASP A 76 -4.08 17.24 -8.00
CA ASP A 76 -3.39 16.33 -7.10
C ASP A 76 -2.92 15.12 -7.93
N LEU A 77 -1.69 15.21 -8.44
CA LEU A 77 -1.09 14.26 -9.38
C LEU A 77 -1.02 12.86 -8.77
N TRP A 78 -1.09 12.75 -7.43
CA TRP A 78 -1.10 11.50 -6.70
C TRP A 78 -2.44 10.76 -6.74
N ARG A 79 -3.52 11.39 -7.21
CA ARG A 79 -4.82 10.71 -7.39
C ARG A 79 -4.73 9.58 -8.41
N TRP A 80 -4.07 9.81 -9.54
CA TRP A 80 -3.97 8.85 -10.63
C TRP A 80 -3.21 7.56 -10.28
N PRO A 81 -1.99 7.61 -9.71
CA PRO A 81 -1.30 6.38 -9.34
C PRO A 81 -2.02 5.64 -8.20
N ARG A 82 -2.74 6.34 -7.32
CA ARG A 82 -3.58 5.69 -6.29
C ARG A 82 -4.76 4.93 -6.92
N ILE A 83 -5.48 5.55 -7.85
CA ILE A 83 -6.57 4.90 -8.58
C ILE A 83 -6.03 3.68 -9.35
N ALA A 84 -4.93 3.85 -10.08
CA ALA A 84 -4.32 2.75 -10.83
C ALA A 84 -3.87 1.60 -9.90
N ALA A 85 -3.29 1.91 -8.73
CA ALA A 85 -2.93 0.91 -7.73
C ALA A 85 -4.16 0.17 -7.17
N ALA A 86 -5.25 0.88 -6.89
CA ALA A 86 -6.49 0.26 -6.43
C ALA A 86 -7.11 -0.65 -7.49
N VAL A 87 -7.17 -0.20 -8.75
CA VAL A 87 -7.68 -0.99 -9.86
C VAL A 87 -6.81 -2.23 -10.10
N LEU A 88 -5.48 -2.07 -10.14
CA LEU A 88 -4.57 -3.20 -10.29
C LEU A 88 -4.72 -4.19 -9.12
N GLY A 89 -4.84 -3.67 -7.89
CA GLY A 89 -5.06 -4.48 -6.70
C GLY A 89 -6.32 -5.33 -6.80
N LEU A 90 -7.44 -4.72 -7.22
CA LEU A 90 -8.70 -5.42 -7.42
C LEU A 90 -8.63 -6.47 -8.53
N LEU A 91 -7.98 -6.16 -9.66
CA LEU A 91 -7.81 -7.12 -10.76
C LEU A 91 -7.00 -8.35 -10.30
N LEU A 92 -5.88 -8.14 -9.62
CA LEU A 92 -5.04 -9.23 -9.11
C LEU A 92 -5.76 -10.06 -8.04
N MET A 93 -6.53 -9.43 -7.15
CA MET A 93 -7.35 -10.16 -6.19
C MET A 93 -8.45 -10.98 -6.88
N PHE A 94 -9.11 -10.40 -7.89
CA PHE A 94 -10.13 -11.10 -8.68
C PHE A 94 -9.52 -12.29 -9.45
N GLN A 95 -8.37 -12.11 -10.09
CA GLN A 95 -7.64 -13.17 -10.78
C GLN A 95 -7.19 -14.27 -9.81
N GLY A 96 -6.67 -13.90 -8.64
CA GLY A 96 -6.28 -14.86 -7.61
C GLY A 96 -7.47 -15.64 -7.07
N ALA A 97 -8.59 -14.97 -6.76
CA ALA A 97 -9.81 -15.62 -6.33
C ALA A 97 -10.38 -16.57 -7.41
N SER A 98 -10.37 -16.13 -8.67
CA SER A 98 -10.77 -16.95 -9.81
C SER A 98 -9.87 -18.18 -9.99
N SER A 99 -8.57 -18.06 -9.70
CA SER A 99 -7.64 -19.18 -9.71
C SER A 99 -7.97 -20.20 -8.62
N LEU A 100 -8.37 -19.74 -7.42
CA LEU A 100 -8.78 -20.62 -6.33
C LEU A 100 -10.10 -21.34 -6.59
N THR A 101 -11.10 -20.66 -7.19
CA THR A 101 -12.43 -21.23 -7.39
C THR A 101 -12.54 -22.05 -8.67
N SER A 102 -11.94 -21.57 -9.75
CA SER A 102 -12.10 -22.15 -11.09
C SER A 102 -10.89 -22.97 -11.51
N GLY A 103 -9.74 -22.83 -10.86
CA GLY A 103 -8.51 -23.47 -11.29
C GLY A 103 -8.49 -24.99 -11.12
N ALA A 104 -9.17 -25.54 -10.11
CA ALA A 104 -9.36 -26.98 -9.98
C ALA A 104 -10.26 -27.54 -11.10
N TRP A 105 -11.35 -26.85 -11.42
CA TRP A 105 -12.24 -27.21 -12.54
C TRP A 105 -11.53 -27.12 -13.91
N ILE A 106 -10.67 -26.11 -14.09
CA ILE A 106 -9.85 -25.97 -15.31
C ILE A 106 -8.81 -27.09 -15.38
N ALA A 107 -8.09 -27.38 -14.28
CA ALA A 107 -7.07 -28.44 -14.23
C ALA A 107 -7.65 -29.84 -14.51
N GLU A 108 -8.82 -30.15 -13.95
CA GLU A 108 -9.53 -31.42 -14.19
C GLU A 108 -9.96 -31.58 -15.65
N ASN A 109 -10.39 -30.50 -16.31
CA ASN A 109 -10.81 -30.54 -17.72
C ASN A 109 -9.64 -30.64 -18.72
N ILE A 110 -8.42 -30.27 -18.33
CA ILE A 110 -7.22 -30.31 -19.20
C ILE A 110 -6.34 -31.54 -18.89
N GLY A 111 -6.64 -32.28 -17.82
CA GLY A 111 -5.97 -33.53 -17.47
C GLY A 111 -4.57 -33.37 -16.87
N GLU A 112 -4.28 -32.24 -16.22
CA GLU A 112 -2.97 -31.99 -15.59
C GLU A 112 -2.94 -32.40 -14.10
N PRO A 113 -2.20 -33.46 -13.71
CA PRO A 113 -2.23 -34.03 -12.37
C PRO A 113 -1.45 -33.25 -11.29
N PHE A 114 -0.61 -32.26 -11.68
CA PHE A 114 0.22 -31.47 -10.74
C PHE A 114 -0.23 -30.01 -10.57
N ALA A 115 -1.27 -29.59 -11.30
CA ALA A 115 -1.79 -28.22 -11.30
C ALA A 115 -2.40 -27.70 -9.97
N PRO A 116 -3.01 -28.50 -9.07
CA PRO A 116 -3.77 -27.95 -7.95
C PRO A 116 -2.96 -27.08 -6.97
N HIS A 117 -1.70 -27.44 -6.68
CA HIS A 117 -0.87 -26.70 -5.73
C HIS A 117 -0.33 -25.41 -6.35
N ALA A 118 0.19 -25.48 -7.58
CA ALA A 118 0.69 -24.30 -8.29
C ALA A 118 -0.42 -23.25 -8.54
N VAL A 119 -1.63 -23.72 -8.85
CA VAL A 119 -2.82 -22.87 -9.03
C VAL A 119 -3.24 -22.23 -7.71
N ALA A 120 -3.24 -22.98 -6.60
CA ALA A 120 -3.60 -22.44 -5.29
C ALA A 120 -2.56 -21.44 -4.78
N GLU A 121 -1.28 -21.79 -4.82
CA GLU A 121 -0.16 -20.92 -4.40
C GLU A 121 -0.09 -19.66 -5.26
N GLY A 122 -0.25 -19.80 -6.58
CA GLY A 122 -0.35 -18.67 -7.50
C GLY A 122 -1.55 -17.78 -7.18
N GLY A 123 -2.71 -18.37 -6.89
CA GLY A 123 -3.91 -17.66 -6.46
C GLY A 123 -3.71 -16.85 -5.18
N PHE A 124 -3.10 -17.44 -4.15
CA PHE A 124 -2.76 -16.75 -2.90
C PHE A 124 -1.74 -15.63 -3.13
N ALA A 125 -0.72 -15.86 -3.95
CA ALA A 125 0.28 -14.85 -4.27
C ALA A 125 -0.35 -13.63 -4.97
N LEU A 126 -1.26 -13.87 -5.94
CA LEU A 126 -2.00 -12.83 -6.63
C LEU A 126 -2.88 -12.02 -5.67
N ILE A 127 -3.59 -12.69 -4.76
CA ILE A 127 -4.40 -12.01 -3.72
C ILE A 127 -3.49 -11.18 -2.81
N ALA A 128 -2.36 -11.71 -2.36
CA ALA A 128 -1.45 -11.00 -1.46
C ALA A 128 -0.88 -9.74 -2.12
N VAL A 129 -0.40 -9.85 -3.36
CA VAL A 129 0.11 -8.68 -4.12
C VAL A 129 -1.02 -7.68 -4.39
N GLY A 130 -2.21 -8.17 -4.74
CA GLY A 130 -3.38 -7.34 -4.97
C GLY A 130 -3.79 -6.56 -3.72
N PHE A 131 -3.77 -7.21 -2.55
CA PHE A 131 -4.03 -6.59 -1.26
C PHE A 131 -2.99 -5.52 -0.91
N VAL A 132 -1.70 -5.80 -1.11
CA VAL A 132 -0.62 -4.81 -0.92
C VAL A 132 -0.86 -3.57 -1.80
N ALA A 133 -1.20 -3.77 -3.08
CA ALA A 133 -1.50 -2.66 -4.00
C ALA A 133 -2.74 -1.85 -3.56
N LEU A 134 -3.78 -2.53 -3.08
CA LEU A 134 -5.01 -1.90 -2.57
C LEU A 134 -4.75 -1.07 -1.32
N VAL A 135 -4.04 -1.61 -0.32
CA VAL A 135 -3.67 -0.88 0.90
C VAL A 135 -2.74 0.29 0.59
N ALA A 136 -1.75 0.08 -0.28
CA ALA A 136 -0.85 1.13 -0.73
C ALA A 136 -1.57 2.28 -1.48
N SER A 137 -2.76 2.03 -2.03
CA SER A 137 -3.58 3.07 -2.67
C SER A 137 -4.21 4.05 -1.68
N LEU A 138 -4.28 3.72 -0.38
CA LEU A 138 -4.92 4.53 0.66
C LEU A 138 -4.10 5.77 1.03
N ASP A 139 -2.78 5.72 0.86
CA ASP A 139 -1.90 6.86 1.14
C ASP A 139 -0.76 6.94 0.12
N ARG A 140 -0.53 8.17 -0.37
CA ARG A 140 0.50 8.52 -1.36
C ARG A 140 1.93 8.08 -0.98
N GLN A 141 2.23 7.92 0.31
CA GLN A 141 3.55 7.47 0.78
C GLN A 141 3.79 6.00 0.48
N TRP A 142 2.72 5.20 0.42
CA TRP A 142 2.78 3.76 0.26
C TRP A 142 2.64 3.31 -1.18
N VAL A 143 2.21 4.18 -2.10
CA VAL A 143 2.08 3.90 -3.55
C VAL A 143 3.35 3.30 -4.18
N VAL A 144 4.54 3.61 -3.64
CA VAL A 144 5.79 2.97 -4.08
C VAL A 144 5.78 1.45 -3.88
N LEU A 145 5.09 0.94 -2.85
CA LEU A 145 4.91 -0.50 -2.62
C LEU A 145 4.00 -1.12 -3.68
N ALA A 146 2.91 -0.44 -4.06
CA ALA A 146 2.06 -0.89 -5.16
C ALA A 146 2.84 -0.96 -6.48
N VAL A 147 3.73 0.01 -6.72
CA VAL A 147 4.61 0.00 -7.90
C VAL A 147 5.60 -1.16 -7.83
N ALA A 148 6.28 -1.35 -6.71
CA ALA A 148 7.29 -2.39 -6.55
C ALA A 148 6.71 -3.81 -6.65
N ALA A 149 5.54 -4.05 -6.06
CA ALA A 149 4.90 -5.36 -6.04
C ALA A 149 4.03 -5.62 -7.28
N GLY A 150 3.17 -4.66 -7.63
CA GLY A 150 2.13 -4.85 -8.65
C GLY A 150 2.61 -4.67 -10.08
N VAL A 151 3.52 -3.73 -10.37
CA VAL A 151 3.93 -3.43 -11.75
C VAL A 151 4.68 -4.59 -12.42
N PRO A 152 5.70 -5.23 -11.79
CA PRO A 152 6.37 -6.36 -12.41
C PRO A 152 5.40 -7.49 -12.76
N LEU A 153 4.49 -7.80 -11.83
CA LEU A 153 3.50 -8.86 -11.99
C LEU A 153 2.50 -8.53 -13.10
N GLY A 154 1.90 -7.33 -13.08
CA GLY A 154 0.94 -6.91 -14.10
C GLY A 154 1.55 -6.85 -15.50
N ILE A 155 2.82 -6.43 -15.63
CA ILE A 155 3.53 -6.47 -16.93
C ILE A 155 3.71 -7.92 -17.40
N MET A 156 4.14 -8.84 -16.53
CA MET A 156 4.31 -10.25 -16.90
C MET A 156 2.98 -10.86 -17.34
N LEU A 157 1.90 -10.59 -16.61
CA LEU A 157 0.54 -11.03 -16.97
C LEU A 157 0.13 -10.42 -18.32
N GLY A 158 0.31 -9.11 -18.54
CA GLY A 158 0.01 -8.48 -19.82
C GLY A 158 0.73 -9.10 -21.02
N VAL A 159 2.03 -9.41 -20.88
CA VAL A 159 2.81 -10.09 -21.93
C VAL A 159 2.30 -11.51 -22.16
N HIS A 160 1.92 -12.22 -21.09
CA HIS A 160 1.33 -13.54 -21.17
C HIS A 160 -0.02 -13.51 -21.90
N GLY A 161 -0.92 -12.59 -21.54
CA GLY A 161 -2.22 -12.43 -22.20
C GLY A 161 -2.13 -12.17 -23.70
N LEU A 162 -1.14 -11.39 -24.16
CA LEU A 162 -0.88 -11.19 -25.60
C LEU A 162 -0.54 -12.48 -26.34
N ARG A 163 0.01 -13.48 -25.66
CA ARG A 163 0.32 -14.80 -26.24
C ARG A 163 -0.87 -15.75 -26.21
N GLU A 164 -1.83 -15.51 -25.31
CA GLU A 164 -2.99 -16.38 -25.09
C GLU A 164 -4.26 -15.98 -25.86
N VAL A 165 -4.24 -14.86 -26.60
CA VAL A 165 -5.41 -14.34 -27.35
C VAL A 165 -6.08 -15.37 -28.27
N ASN A 166 -5.32 -16.31 -28.81
CA ASN A 166 -5.82 -17.37 -29.70
C ASN A 166 -6.25 -18.65 -28.97
N VAL A 167 -6.01 -18.74 -27.66
CA VAL A 167 -6.30 -19.92 -26.82
C VAL A 167 -7.53 -19.67 -25.98
N TRP A 168 -7.56 -18.55 -25.25
CA TRP A 168 -8.65 -18.20 -24.35
C TRP A 168 -8.83 -16.69 -24.28
N ALA A 169 -9.76 -16.18 -25.10
CA ALA A 169 -10.00 -14.75 -25.26
C ALA A 169 -10.32 -14.02 -23.95
N TRP A 170 -11.03 -14.69 -23.01
CA TRP A 170 -11.38 -14.10 -21.72
C TRP A 170 -10.16 -13.91 -20.81
N GLY A 171 -9.32 -14.94 -20.66
CA GLY A 171 -8.08 -14.84 -19.88
C GLY A 171 -7.12 -13.83 -20.48
N ALA A 172 -6.95 -13.88 -21.80
CA ALA A 172 -6.12 -12.92 -22.53
C ALA A 172 -6.57 -11.48 -22.30
N ALA A 173 -7.87 -11.20 -22.34
CA ALA A 173 -8.41 -9.87 -22.07
C ALA A 173 -8.13 -9.39 -20.64
N LEU A 174 -8.29 -10.27 -19.64
CA LEU A 174 -8.01 -9.96 -18.25
C LEU A 174 -6.52 -9.63 -18.04
N HIS A 175 -5.63 -10.52 -18.51
CA HIS A 175 -4.18 -10.34 -18.43
C HIS A 175 -3.70 -9.08 -19.13
N VAL A 176 -4.17 -8.81 -20.35
CA VAL A 176 -3.84 -7.58 -21.08
C VAL A 176 -4.30 -6.35 -20.31
N THR A 177 -5.48 -6.41 -19.68
CA THR A 177 -5.99 -5.31 -18.85
C THR A 177 -5.09 -5.06 -17.64
N GLU A 178 -4.65 -6.11 -16.95
CA GLU A 178 -3.69 -6.01 -15.84
C GLU A 178 -2.38 -5.33 -16.28
N GLY A 179 -1.86 -5.70 -17.46
CA GLY A 179 -0.69 -5.07 -18.05
C GLY A 179 -0.87 -3.59 -18.35
N VAL A 180 -2.01 -3.21 -18.96
CA VAL A 180 -2.33 -1.81 -19.26
C VAL A 180 -2.43 -0.99 -17.97
N VAL A 181 -3.08 -1.52 -16.93
CA VAL A 181 -3.22 -0.83 -15.65
C VAL A 181 -1.86 -0.72 -14.93
N ALA A 182 -1.01 -1.74 -15.01
CA ALA A 182 0.37 -1.68 -14.47
C ALA A 182 1.21 -0.59 -15.16
N VAL A 183 1.11 -0.45 -16.48
CA VAL A 183 1.77 0.63 -17.22
C VAL A 183 1.20 1.99 -16.80
N ALA A 184 -0.12 2.12 -16.67
CA ALA A 184 -0.75 3.36 -16.21
C ALA A 184 -0.30 3.74 -14.79
N LEU A 185 -0.20 2.76 -13.88
CA LEU A 185 0.34 2.95 -12.53
C LEU A 185 1.78 3.48 -12.57
N LEU A 186 2.67 2.81 -13.31
CA LEU A 186 4.07 3.22 -13.44
C LEU A 186 4.20 4.63 -14.01
N VAL A 187 3.54 4.91 -15.13
CA VAL A 187 3.63 6.20 -15.82
C VAL A 187 3.09 7.32 -14.94
N SER A 188 1.91 7.15 -14.35
CA SER A 188 1.30 8.15 -13.47
C SER A 188 2.13 8.40 -12.20
N PHE A 189 2.73 7.34 -11.64
CA PHE A 189 3.65 7.44 -10.52
C PHE A 189 4.92 8.24 -10.87
N VAL A 190 5.56 7.93 -12.01
CA VAL A 190 6.76 8.66 -12.48
C VAL A 190 6.45 10.14 -12.73
N ILE A 191 5.29 10.45 -13.31
CA ILE A 191 4.83 11.84 -13.52
C ILE A 191 4.65 12.55 -12.17
N ALA A 192 3.94 11.93 -11.23
CA ALA A 192 3.67 12.50 -9.91
C ALA A 192 4.95 12.69 -9.09
N TRP A 193 5.88 11.73 -9.15
CA TRP A 193 7.19 11.82 -8.53
C TRP A 193 7.99 12.98 -9.11
N ARG A 194 8.20 13.04 -10.43
CA ARG A 194 8.95 14.11 -11.08
C ARG A 194 8.33 15.50 -10.83
N GLY A 195 7.01 15.58 -10.70
CA GLY A 195 6.30 16.82 -10.35
C GLY A 195 6.62 17.34 -8.94
N ARG A 196 6.87 16.45 -7.97
CA ARG A 196 7.31 16.81 -6.61
C ARG A 196 8.68 17.50 -6.62
N ASP A 197 9.64 16.94 -7.34
CA ASP A 197 11.03 17.44 -7.33
C ASP A 197 11.16 18.83 -7.96
N ARG A 198 10.41 19.09 -9.04
CA ARG A 198 10.38 20.41 -9.68
C ARG A 198 9.77 21.48 -8.79
N SER A 199 8.74 21.14 -8.02
CA SER A 199 8.08 22.07 -7.09
C SER A 199 9.02 22.46 -5.94
N GLY A 200 9.80 21.51 -5.43
CA GLY A 200 10.83 21.78 -4.41
C GLY A 200 11.95 22.70 -4.91
N ARG A 201 12.41 22.53 -6.16
CA ARG A 201 13.44 23.40 -6.76
C ARG A 201 12.95 24.83 -7.01
N ARG A 202 11.70 25.00 -7.49
CA ARG A 202 11.12 26.32 -7.75
C ARG A 202 10.85 27.13 -6.48
N SER A 203 10.63 26.45 -5.35
CA SER A 203 10.50 27.09 -4.04
C SER A 203 11.82 27.62 -3.49
N LYS A 204 12.95 26.94 -3.72
CA LYS A 204 14.27 27.42 -3.27
C LYS A 204 14.70 28.68 -4.01
N ARG A 205 14.52 28.72 -5.32
CA ARG A 205 14.92 29.84 -6.19
C ARG A 205 14.14 31.16 -6.03
N LYS A 206 13.12 31.19 -5.16
CA LYS A 206 12.34 32.39 -4.83
C LYS A 206 12.73 33.01 -3.48
N VAL A 207 13.60 32.33 -2.73
CA VAL A 207 14.05 32.73 -1.39
C VAL A 207 15.46 33.32 -1.45
N ASP A 208 16.15 33.18 -2.59
CA ASP A 208 17.39 33.85 -2.96
C ASP A 208 17.07 35.07 -3.84
#